data_AF-A0A9P5SVI0-F1
#
_entry.id   AF-A0A9P5SVI0-F1
#
_cell.length_a   1.000
_cell.length_b   1.000
_cell.length_c   1.000
_cell.angle_alpha   90.00
_cell.angle_beta   90.00
_cell.angle_gamma   90.00
#
_symmetry.space_group_name_H-M   'P 1'
#
loop_
_entity.id
_entity.type
_entity.pdbx_description
1 polymer ?
#
loop_
_entity_poly.entity_id
_entity_poly.type
_entity_poly.pdbx_seq_one_letter_code
_entity_poly.pdbx_strand_id
1 'polypeptide(L)'
;FYDLPLEALDNPAITALIEYKWYGVIVILPRFPGTAVLCIFYVLVIAAVLMQVYDSAQSYWLKGVFIAITALTSVFLLLELQQFLHNPRRYLTSPYNLVDLVAFALPLAGSICQIFNIADHDDKGNIATLSFSVLFIFLHILFELRVHKNICHFVAIIIRIIGQIRVFFSIFASGILAFTIAIVHLLYACPVDVCPEKTITFPKAFHRAISTTYFFMGGVWDSVSDDLESGFWTFHVMMILYFFFTTILLLNVLIGFREAYNYFPDRIYYFGTRKEQKEYNKKYSCEDGEDLIGGKSIRSGQRNSMSGPSPDAATSYPASMIIRSYDELKLHQEDQHHKDHKAGMEELKKELKHEREQSQSHLKGLQDRLREQKLELQSQFKEQQRTLQEQLREQQQGFEKQMADMKEMLAAVLASKS
;
A
#
# COMPACT_ATOMS: atom_id res chain seq x y z
N PHE A 1 -10.38 -17.48 18.24
CA PHE A 1 -8.97 -17.63 17.87
C PHE A 1 -8.20 -17.16 19.07
N TYR A 2 -7.44 -18.05 19.72
CA TYR A 2 -6.62 -17.69 20.86
C TYR A 2 -5.65 -16.58 20.46
N ASP A 3 -5.46 -15.59 21.31
CA ASP A 3 -4.44 -14.54 21.16
C ASP A 3 -3.06 -15.21 21.25
N LEU A 4 -2.63 -15.84 20.15
CA LEU A 4 -1.23 -16.22 20.02
C LEU A 4 -0.44 -14.90 19.96
N PRO A 5 0.48 -14.66 20.89
CA PRO A 5 1.37 -13.51 20.78
C PRO A 5 2.13 -13.62 19.45
N LEU A 6 2.32 -12.51 18.74
CA LEU A 6 3.03 -12.49 17.45
C LEU A 6 4.40 -13.18 17.54
N GLU A 7 5.05 -13.09 18.70
CA GLU A 7 6.33 -13.73 19.02
C GLU A 7 6.29 -15.26 18.89
N ALA A 8 5.13 -15.89 19.09
CA ALA A 8 4.96 -17.32 18.88
C ALA A 8 5.03 -17.70 17.39
N LEU A 9 4.64 -16.80 16.48
CA LEU A 9 4.79 -17.02 15.03
C LEU A 9 6.25 -16.91 14.56
N ASP A 10 7.11 -16.25 15.33
CA ASP A 10 8.56 -16.16 15.05
C ASP A 10 9.32 -17.45 15.43
N ASN A 11 8.65 -18.42 16.06
CA ASN A 11 9.23 -19.72 16.35
C ASN A 11 9.61 -20.44 15.03
N PRO A 12 10.88 -20.86 14.84
CA PRO A 12 11.32 -21.48 13.60
C PRO A 12 10.53 -22.74 13.23
N ALA A 13 9.99 -23.48 14.21
CA ALA A 13 9.14 -24.64 13.96
C ALA A 13 7.79 -24.24 13.35
N ILE A 14 7.19 -23.14 13.81
CA ILE A 14 5.93 -22.62 13.27
C ILE A 14 6.16 -22.01 11.89
N THR A 15 7.24 -21.25 11.71
CA THR A 15 7.64 -20.71 10.39
C THR A 15 7.86 -21.83 9.39
N ALA A 16 8.62 -22.88 9.73
CA ALA A 16 8.84 -24.03 8.86
C ALA A 16 7.53 -24.77 8.54
N LEU A 17 6.61 -24.88 9.50
CA LEU A 17 5.29 -25.48 9.27
C LEU A 17 4.43 -24.62 8.34
N ILE A 18 4.45 -23.30 8.49
CA ILE A 18 3.74 -22.36 7.60
C ILE A 18 4.33 -22.41 6.20
N GLU A 19 5.66 -22.38 6.06
CA GLU A 19 6.33 -22.50 4.77
C GLU A 19 6.04 -23.86 4.13
N TYR A 20 6.14 -24.96 4.88
CA TYR A 20 5.78 -26.29 4.39
C TYR A 20 4.33 -26.35 3.93
N LYS A 21 3.39 -25.78 4.70
CA LYS A 21 1.97 -25.76 4.32
C LYS A 21 1.69 -24.85 3.13
N TRP A 22 2.43 -23.75 3.00
CA TRP A 22 2.31 -22.79 1.91
C TRP A 22 2.89 -23.33 0.60
N TYR A 23 4.08 -23.93 0.65
CA TYR A 23 4.75 -24.56 -0.49
C TYR A 23 4.28 -25.98 -0.76
N GLY A 24 3.57 -26.58 0.18
CA GLY A 24 2.99 -27.91 0.07
C GLY A 24 1.91 -27.95 -1.00
N VAL A 25 2.01 -28.97 -1.86
CA VAL A 25 1.08 -29.26 -2.97
C VAL A 25 -0.39 -29.24 -2.52
N ILE A 26 -0.68 -29.61 -1.27
CA ILE A 26 -2.03 -29.76 -0.73
C ILE A 26 -2.79 -28.42 -0.64
N VAL A 27 -2.11 -27.28 -0.43
CA VAL A 27 -2.77 -25.96 -0.35
C VAL A 27 -2.72 -25.22 -1.67
N ILE A 28 -1.66 -25.45 -2.44
CA ILE A 28 -1.42 -24.81 -3.74
C ILE A 28 -2.38 -25.36 -4.82
N LEU A 29 -2.54 -26.68 -4.90
CA LEU A 29 -3.30 -27.35 -5.97
C LEU A 29 -4.79 -26.98 -6.01
N PRO A 30 -5.53 -26.87 -4.88
CA PRO A 30 -6.93 -26.44 -4.92
C PRO A 30 -7.12 -24.92 -5.00
N ARG A 31 -6.11 -24.10 -4.67
CA ARG A 31 -6.19 -22.64 -4.80
C ARG A 31 -5.98 -22.15 -6.24
N PHE A 32 -5.07 -22.76 -6.98
CA PHE A 32 -4.78 -22.39 -8.36
C PHE A 32 -6.00 -22.37 -9.30
N PRO A 33 -6.89 -23.38 -9.32
CA PRO A 33 -8.07 -23.32 -10.18
C PRO A 33 -9.01 -22.20 -9.77
N GLY A 34 -9.16 -21.90 -8.47
CA GLY A 34 -9.94 -20.75 -7.99
C GLY A 34 -9.39 -19.43 -8.50
N THR A 35 -8.07 -19.21 -8.39
CA THR A 35 -7.42 -18.01 -8.92
C THR A 35 -7.51 -17.93 -10.45
N ALA A 36 -7.39 -19.05 -11.17
CA ALA A 36 -7.53 -19.08 -12.61
C ALA A 36 -8.96 -18.70 -13.05
N VAL A 37 -9.99 -19.24 -12.41
CA VAL A 37 -11.39 -18.88 -12.67
C VAL A 37 -11.63 -17.40 -12.36
N LEU A 38 -11.03 -16.87 -11.30
CA LEU A 38 -11.10 -15.46 -10.94
C LEU A 38 -10.43 -14.56 -11.99
N CYS A 39 -9.26 -14.97 -12.51
CA CYS A 39 -8.60 -14.27 -13.62
C CYS A 39 -9.47 -14.27 -14.90
N ILE A 40 -10.10 -15.41 -15.23
CA ILE A 40 -11.04 -15.50 -16.36
C ILE A 40 -12.21 -14.54 -16.14
N PHE A 41 -12.76 -14.50 -14.92
CA PHE A 41 -13.81 -13.56 -14.56
C PHE A 41 -13.40 -12.10 -14.79
N TYR A 42 -12.20 -11.68 -14.37
CA TYR A 42 -11.74 -10.31 -14.62
C TYR A 42 -11.57 -10.01 -16.11
N VAL A 43 -10.99 -10.94 -16.87
CA VAL A 43 -10.85 -10.79 -18.32
C VAL A 43 -12.22 -10.65 -18.98
N LEU A 44 -13.22 -11.44 -18.55
CA LEU A 44 -14.58 -11.34 -19.08
C LEU A 44 -15.21 -9.97 -18.82
N VAL A 45 -15.09 -9.42 -17.61
CA VAL A 45 -15.68 -8.11 -17.29
C VAL A 45 -14.96 -6.99 -18.04
N ILE A 46 -13.62 -7.03 -18.12
CA ILE A 46 -12.84 -6.05 -18.89
C ILE A 46 -13.19 -6.15 -20.38
N ALA A 47 -13.27 -7.37 -20.92
CA ALA A 47 -13.66 -7.60 -22.31
C ALA A 47 -15.09 -7.08 -22.59
N ALA A 48 -16.04 -7.29 -21.68
CA ALA A 48 -17.41 -6.78 -21.83
C ALA A 48 -17.45 -5.25 -21.92
N VAL A 49 -16.70 -4.55 -21.06
CA VAL A 49 -16.65 -3.09 -21.09
C VAL A 49 -15.91 -2.57 -22.32
N LEU A 50 -14.80 -3.20 -22.71
CA LEU A 50 -14.09 -2.83 -23.94
C LEU A 50 -14.96 -3.07 -25.18
N MET A 51 -15.67 -4.20 -25.27
CA MET A 51 -16.61 -4.47 -26.36
C MET A 51 -17.72 -3.42 -26.39
N GLN A 52 -18.27 -3.02 -25.25
CA GLN A 52 -19.30 -1.97 -25.21
C GLN A 52 -18.78 -0.60 -25.67
N VAL A 53 -17.51 -0.28 -25.42
CA VAL A 53 -16.91 1.00 -25.82
C VAL A 53 -16.55 1.01 -27.31
N TYR A 54 -16.00 -0.09 -27.83
CA TYR A 54 -15.42 -0.14 -29.17
C TYR A 54 -16.32 -0.77 -30.24
N ASP A 55 -17.27 -1.62 -29.87
CA ASP A 55 -18.20 -2.26 -30.79
C ASP A 55 -19.57 -1.57 -30.71
N SER A 56 -19.84 -0.67 -31.64
CA SER A 56 -21.14 0.02 -31.74
C SER A 56 -22.25 -0.90 -32.26
N ALA A 57 -21.92 -2.07 -32.82
CA ALA A 57 -22.92 -3.04 -33.25
C ALA A 57 -23.29 -3.91 -32.06
N GLN A 58 -24.59 -3.99 -31.72
CA GLN A 58 -25.15 -4.89 -30.70
C GLN A 58 -24.92 -6.36 -31.08
N SER A 59 -23.69 -6.82 -30.93
CA SER A 59 -23.24 -8.13 -31.31
C SER A 59 -23.85 -9.18 -30.39
N TYR A 60 -24.38 -10.26 -30.97
CA TYR A 60 -24.93 -11.40 -30.22
C TYR A 60 -23.95 -11.94 -29.16
N TRP A 61 -22.66 -11.81 -29.42
CA TRP A 61 -21.57 -12.17 -28.52
C TRP A 61 -21.59 -11.39 -27.20
N LEU A 62 -21.94 -10.10 -27.22
CA LEU A 62 -21.97 -9.26 -26.01
C LEU A 62 -23.03 -9.76 -25.02
N LYS A 63 -24.20 -10.19 -25.51
CA LYS A 63 -25.24 -10.81 -24.67
C LYS A 63 -24.70 -12.08 -23.99
N GLY A 64 -23.98 -12.92 -24.74
CA GLY A 64 -23.35 -14.13 -24.22
C GLY A 64 -22.33 -13.84 -23.12
N VAL A 65 -21.50 -12.81 -23.29
CA VAL A 65 -20.51 -12.40 -22.27
C VAL A 65 -21.20 -11.93 -20.98
N PHE A 66 -22.25 -11.11 -21.05
CA PHE A 66 -22.98 -10.68 -19.86
C PHE A 66 -23.69 -11.83 -19.14
N ILE A 67 -24.21 -12.82 -19.87
CA ILE A 67 -24.78 -14.05 -19.28
C ILE A 67 -23.68 -14.83 -18.54
N ALA A 68 -22.49 -14.98 -19.14
CA ALA A 68 -21.37 -15.65 -18.50
C ALA A 68 -20.90 -14.93 -17.22
N ILE A 69 -20.80 -13.60 -17.25
CA ILE A 69 -20.48 -12.78 -16.08
C ILE A 69 -21.54 -12.96 -14.99
N THR A 70 -22.82 -12.91 -15.35
CA THR A 70 -23.95 -13.10 -14.42
C THR A 70 -23.88 -14.47 -13.74
N ALA A 71 -23.60 -15.54 -14.50
CA ALA A 71 -23.47 -16.88 -13.96
C ALA A 71 -22.30 -17.02 -12.98
N LEU A 72 -21.10 -16.53 -13.36
CA LEU A 72 -19.90 -16.59 -12.50
C LEU A 72 -20.05 -15.76 -11.23
N THR A 73 -20.53 -14.53 -11.34
CA THR A 73 -20.76 -13.64 -10.18
C THR A 73 -21.80 -14.19 -9.23
N SER A 74 -22.86 -14.83 -9.74
CA SER A 74 -23.85 -15.51 -8.90
C SER A 74 -23.23 -16.63 -8.07
N VAL A 75 -22.34 -17.45 -8.68
CA VAL A 75 -21.61 -18.49 -7.94
C VAL A 75 -20.72 -17.88 -6.85
N PHE A 76 -19.96 -16.82 -7.16
CA PHE A 76 -19.11 -16.15 -6.17
C PHE A 76 -19.93 -15.53 -5.02
N LEU A 77 -21.04 -14.87 -5.32
CA LEU A 77 -21.93 -14.31 -4.30
C LEU A 77 -22.57 -15.38 -3.42
N LEU A 78 -22.86 -16.57 -3.95
CA LEU A 78 -23.33 -17.70 -3.14
C LEU A 78 -22.25 -18.19 -2.17
N LEU A 79 -20.99 -18.25 -2.62
CA LEU A 79 -19.85 -18.59 -1.74
C LEU A 79 -19.66 -17.54 -0.65
N GLU A 80 -19.78 -16.25 -0.99
CA GLU A 80 -19.72 -15.14 -0.02
C GLU A 80 -20.90 -15.15 0.96
N LEU A 81 -22.11 -15.47 0.48
CA LEU A 81 -23.29 -15.64 1.32
C LEU A 81 -23.09 -16.79 2.32
N GLN A 82 -22.51 -17.91 1.88
CA GLN A 82 -22.20 -19.03 2.77
C GLN A 82 -21.20 -18.60 3.87
N GLN A 83 -20.17 -17.82 3.52
CA GLN A 83 -19.24 -17.27 4.51
C GLN A 83 -19.92 -16.29 5.48
N PHE A 84 -20.81 -15.44 4.97
CA PHE A 84 -21.59 -14.50 5.78
C PHE A 84 -22.49 -15.22 6.78
N LEU A 85 -23.21 -16.26 6.33
CA LEU A 85 -24.10 -17.06 7.19
C LEU A 85 -23.34 -17.78 8.31
N HIS A 86 -22.09 -18.21 8.05
CA HIS A 86 -21.31 -18.91 9.06
C HIS A 86 -20.88 -18.01 10.22
N ASN A 87 -20.49 -16.75 9.96
CA ASN A 87 -20.07 -15.79 10.99
C ASN A 87 -20.35 -14.33 10.58
N PRO A 88 -21.60 -13.82 10.69
CA PRO A 88 -21.99 -12.53 10.12
C PRO A 88 -21.27 -11.34 10.75
N ARG A 89 -21.05 -11.38 12.07
CA ARG A 89 -20.33 -10.31 12.79
C ARG A 89 -18.88 -10.18 12.32
N ARG A 90 -18.18 -11.30 12.18
CA ARG A 90 -16.78 -11.32 11.71
C ARG A 90 -16.71 -10.91 10.24
N TYR A 91 -17.67 -11.36 9.45
CA TYR A 91 -17.79 -11.02 8.03
C TYR A 91 -17.92 -9.50 7.83
N LEU A 92 -18.89 -8.85 8.49
CA LEU A 92 -19.13 -7.40 8.36
C LEU A 92 -18.01 -6.53 8.92
N THR A 93 -17.16 -7.07 9.80
CA THR A 93 -16.02 -6.33 10.36
C THR A 93 -14.79 -6.42 9.45
N SER A 94 -14.74 -7.39 8.54
CA SER A 94 -13.62 -7.59 7.63
C SER A 94 -13.73 -6.66 6.41
N PRO A 95 -12.81 -5.72 6.20
CA PRO A 95 -12.85 -4.84 5.03
C PRO A 95 -12.69 -5.61 3.72
N TYR A 96 -12.02 -6.76 3.75
CA TYR A 96 -11.80 -7.61 2.58
C TYR A 96 -13.13 -8.18 2.06
N ASN A 97 -13.93 -8.76 2.95
CA ASN A 97 -15.20 -9.37 2.59
C ASN A 97 -16.18 -8.34 2.00
N LEU A 98 -16.11 -7.09 2.47
CA LEU A 98 -16.88 -5.99 1.90
C LEU A 98 -16.44 -5.67 0.46
N VAL A 99 -15.13 -5.62 0.21
CA VAL A 99 -14.59 -5.38 -1.14
C VAL A 99 -14.96 -6.52 -2.07
N ASP A 100 -14.83 -7.77 -1.61
CA ASP A 100 -15.21 -8.98 -2.35
C ASP A 100 -16.70 -8.94 -2.72
N LEU A 101 -17.57 -8.66 -1.75
CA LEU A 101 -19.00 -8.52 -1.98
C LEU A 101 -19.33 -7.45 -3.02
N VAL A 102 -18.73 -6.26 -2.93
CA VAL A 102 -18.98 -5.16 -3.88
C VAL A 102 -18.44 -5.48 -5.27
N ALA A 103 -17.26 -6.12 -5.34
CA ALA A 103 -16.62 -6.50 -6.59
C ALA A 103 -17.38 -7.59 -7.36
N PHE A 104 -18.21 -8.41 -6.68
CA PHE A 104 -19.09 -9.37 -7.34
C PHE A 104 -20.51 -8.84 -7.55
N ALA A 105 -21.03 -8.04 -6.61
CA ALA A 105 -22.38 -7.48 -6.69
C ALA A 105 -22.53 -6.44 -7.80
N LEU A 106 -21.55 -5.55 -7.99
CA LEU A 106 -21.62 -4.50 -9.02
C LEU A 106 -21.59 -5.08 -10.44
N PRO A 107 -20.68 -6.01 -10.81
CA PRO A 107 -20.72 -6.63 -12.13
C PRO A 107 -21.98 -7.46 -12.35
N LEU A 108 -22.53 -8.12 -11.31
CA LEU A 108 -23.81 -8.81 -11.41
C LEU A 108 -24.93 -7.82 -11.75
N ALA A 109 -25.09 -6.76 -10.96
CA ALA A 109 -26.11 -5.74 -11.17
C ALA A 109 -25.96 -5.07 -12.54
N GLY A 110 -24.73 -4.70 -12.91
CA GLY A 110 -24.41 -4.12 -14.21
C GLY A 110 -24.77 -5.05 -15.38
N SER A 111 -24.44 -6.34 -15.27
CA SER A 111 -24.73 -7.33 -16.33
C SER A 111 -26.22 -7.60 -16.46
N ILE A 112 -26.95 -7.74 -15.34
CA ILE A 112 -28.41 -7.91 -15.35
C ILE A 112 -29.08 -6.70 -15.99
N CYS A 113 -28.73 -5.48 -15.57
CA CYS A 113 -29.27 -4.26 -16.17
C CYS A 113 -28.98 -4.17 -17.67
N GLN A 114 -27.77 -4.52 -18.11
CA GLN A 114 -27.46 -4.52 -19.55
C GLN A 114 -28.25 -5.57 -20.32
N ILE A 115 -28.45 -6.77 -19.78
CA ILE A 115 -29.26 -7.81 -20.42
C ILE A 115 -30.69 -7.30 -20.66
N PHE A 116 -31.29 -6.61 -19.68
CA PHE A 116 -32.62 -6.01 -19.83
C PHE A 116 -32.62 -4.87 -20.86
N ASN A 117 -31.66 -3.95 -20.80
CA ASN A 117 -31.60 -2.84 -21.76
C ASN A 117 -31.43 -3.33 -23.21
N ILE A 118 -30.65 -4.39 -23.40
CA ILE A 118 -30.45 -5.02 -24.71
C ILE A 118 -31.71 -5.78 -25.17
N ALA A 119 -32.57 -6.24 -24.25
CA ALA A 119 -33.86 -6.83 -24.60
C ALA A 119 -34.88 -5.74 -25.00
N ASP A 120 -34.92 -4.64 -24.24
CA ASP A 120 -35.87 -3.54 -24.41
C ASP A 120 -35.47 -2.53 -25.50
N HIS A 121 -34.30 -2.69 -26.13
CA HIS A 121 -33.75 -1.76 -27.12
C HIS A 121 -33.61 -0.33 -26.58
N ASP A 122 -33.27 -0.20 -25.28
CA ASP A 122 -33.04 1.10 -24.66
C ASP A 122 -31.60 1.56 -24.87
N ASP A 123 -31.44 2.64 -25.63
CA ASP A 123 -30.15 3.26 -25.94
C ASP A 123 -29.50 3.93 -24.71
N LYS A 124 -30.25 4.16 -23.62
CA LYS A 124 -29.75 4.85 -22.42
C LYS A 124 -29.03 3.93 -21.43
N GLY A 125 -28.31 2.93 -21.94
CA GLY A 125 -27.66 1.87 -21.18
C GLY A 125 -27.02 2.31 -19.86
N ASN A 126 -26.98 1.42 -18.87
CA ASN A 126 -26.44 1.72 -17.53
C ASN A 126 -24.90 1.73 -17.53
N ILE A 127 -24.32 2.77 -18.14
CA ILE A 127 -22.87 2.99 -18.28
C ILE A 127 -22.22 3.22 -16.90
N ALA A 128 -22.94 3.92 -16.00
CA ALA A 128 -22.42 4.27 -14.68
C ALA A 128 -22.10 3.02 -13.85
N THR A 129 -23.04 2.07 -13.75
CA THR A 129 -22.86 0.86 -12.92
C THR A 129 -21.68 0.03 -13.41
N LEU A 130 -21.57 -0.16 -14.73
CA LEU A 130 -20.44 -0.88 -15.31
C LEU A 130 -19.09 -0.18 -15.11
N SER A 131 -19.07 1.15 -15.18
CA SER A 131 -17.84 1.92 -14.91
C SER A 131 -17.35 1.71 -13.47
N PHE A 132 -18.27 1.72 -12.50
CA PHE A 132 -17.94 1.40 -11.11
C PHE A 132 -17.54 -0.08 -10.95
N SER A 133 -18.20 -1.01 -11.64
CA SER A 133 -17.83 -2.43 -11.63
C SER A 133 -16.37 -2.65 -12.00
N VAL A 134 -15.88 -2.00 -13.06
CA VAL A 134 -14.48 -2.09 -13.50
C VAL A 134 -13.53 -1.53 -12.44
N LEU A 135 -13.85 -0.36 -11.88
CA LEU A 135 -13.06 0.24 -10.81
C LEU A 135 -12.91 -0.70 -9.60
N PHE A 136 -14.02 -1.30 -9.15
CA PHE A 136 -14.02 -2.21 -8.01
C PHE A 136 -13.35 -3.55 -8.32
N ILE A 137 -13.36 -4.02 -9.57
CA ILE A 137 -12.56 -5.18 -9.99
C ILE A 137 -11.07 -4.88 -9.88
N PHE A 138 -10.61 -3.72 -10.36
CA PHE A 138 -9.20 -3.34 -10.20
C PHE A 138 -8.82 -3.19 -8.74
N LEU A 139 -9.70 -2.60 -7.92
CA LEU A 139 -9.50 -2.53 -6.48
C LEU A 139 -9.40 -3.94 -5.86
N HIS A 140 -10.29 -4.84 -6.24
CA HIS A 140 -10.28 -6.23 -5.77
C HIS A 140 -9.00 -6.98 -6.18
N ILE A 141 -8.49 -6.76 -7.41
CA ILE A 141 -7.19 -7.30 -7.84
C ILE A 141 -6.08 -6.87 -6.88
N LEU A 142 -6.05 -5.60 -6.45
CA LEU A 142 -5.06 -5.12 -5.48
C LEU A 142 -5.16 -5.84 -4.13
N PHE A 143 -6.36 -6.17 -3.67
CA PHE A 143 -6.55 -6.92 -2.43
C PHE A 143 -6.12 -8.38 -2.57
N GLU A 144 -6.33 -9.01 -3.72
CA GLU A 144 -5.89 -10.39 -3.98
C GLU A 144 -4.37 -10.52 -4.13
N LEU A 145 -3.68 -9.45 -4.53
CA LEU A 145 -2.22 -9.42 -4.51
C LEU A 145 -1.60 -9.58 -3.11
N ARG A 146 -2.39 -9.54 -2.02
CA ARG A 146 -1.96 -9.86 -0.65
C ARG A 146 -1.37 -11.26 -0.50
N VAL A 147 -1.64 -12.16 -1.45
CA VAL A 147 -1.03 -13.51 -1.50
C VAL A 147 0.49 -13.41 -1.65
N HIS A 148 1.00 -12.34 -2.28
CA HIS A 148 2.43 -12.09 -2.36
C HIS A 148 2.93 -11.38 -1.11
N LYS A 149 3.95 -11.96 -0.44
CA LYS A 149 4.56 -11.43 0.79
C LYS A 149 4.95 -9.95 0.69
N ASN A 150 5.52 -9.54 -0.44
CA ASN A 150 5.96 -8.16 -0.65
C ASN A 150 4.78 -7.18 -0.72
N ILE A 151 3.69 -7.56 -1.40
CA ILE A 151 2.52 -6.69 -1.60
C ILE A 151 1.60 -6.70 -0.37
N CYS A 152 1.53 -7.82 0.34
CA CYS A 152 0.79 -7.98 1.58
C CYS A 152 1.11 -6.87 2.60
N HIS A 153 2.40 -6.53 2.74
CA HIS A 153 2.83 -5.48 3.65
C HIS A 153 2.24 -4.11 3.28
N PHE A 154 2.24 -3.75 2.00
CA PHE A 154 1.66 -2.50 1.52
C PHE A 154 0.15 -2.44 1.75
N VAL A 155 -0.58 -3.50 1.41
CA VAL A 155 -2.04 -3.56 1.59
C VAL A 155 -2.41 -3.46 3.08
N ALA A 156 -1.67 -4.14 3.95
CA ALA A 156 -1.86 -4.07 5.40
C ALA A 156 -1.63 -2.65 5.95
N ILE A 157 -0.58 -1.97 5.48
CA ILE A 157 -0.33 -0.57 5.82
C ILE A 157 -1.53 0.28 5.39
N ILE A 158 -1.96 0.20 4.13
CA ILE A 158 -3.09 0.99 3.61
C ILE A 158 -4.37 0.81 4.45
N ILE A 159 -4.74 -0.43 4.76
CA ILE A 159 -5.96 -0.70 5.55
C ILE A 159 -5.84 -0.10 6.96
N ARG A 160 -4.66 -0.22 7.58
CA ARG A 160 -4.42 0.33 8.91
C ARG A 160 -4.51 1.86 8.90
N ILE A 161 -3.93 2.49 7.88
CA ILE A 161 -4.04 3.93 7.65
C ILE A 161 -5.50 4.34 7.53
N ILE A 162 -6.26 3.69 6.64
CA ILE A 162 -7.69 3.96 6.42
C ILE A 162 -8.47 3.84 7.73
N GLY A 163 -8.15 2.84 8.57
CA GLY A 163 -8.78 2.65 9.88
C GLY A 163 -8.55 3.80 10.85
N GLN A 164 -7.37 4.42 10.80
CA GLN A 164 -6.96 5.47 11.74
C GLN A 164 -7.43 6.86 11.32
N ILE A 165 -7.49 7.12 10.01
CA ILE A 165 -7.96 8.41 9.48
C ILE A 165 -9.50 8.53 9.43
N ARG A 166 -10.26 7.57 9.98
CA ARG A 166 -11.73 7.60 9.99
C ARG A 166 -12.31 8.83 10.69
N VAL A 167 -11.78 9.17 11.85
CA VAL A 167 -12.21 10.35 12.62
C VAL A 167 -11.93 11.62 11.83
N PHE A 168 -10.76 11.68 11.19
CA PHE A 168 -10.41 12.78 10.30
C PHE A 168 -11.40 12.93 9.14
N PHE A 169 -11.68 11.85 8.41
CA PHE A 169 -12.65 11.90 7.30
C PHE A 169 -14.04 12.34 7.77
N SER A 170 -14.45 11.98 8.99
CA SER A 170 -15.72 12.44 9.56
C SER A 170 -15.73 13.95 9.82
N ILE A 171 -14.67 14.49 10.44
CA ILE A 171 -14.52 15.94 10.66
C ILE A 171 -14.45 16.68 9.33
N PHE A 172 -13.67 16.14 8.39
CA PHE A 172 -13.49 16.69 7.06
C PHE A 172 -14.80 16.74 6.25
N ALA A 173 -15.57 15.64 6.24
CA ALA A 173 -16.88 15.58 5.58
C ALA A 173 -17.88 16.56 6.22
N SER A 174 -17.89 16.65 7.55
CA SER A 174 -18.71 17.64 8.26
C SER A 174 -18.32 19.07 7.89
N GLY A 175 -17.03 19.34 7.73
CA GLY A 175 -16.51 20.63 7.28
C GLY A 175 -16.99 20.98 5.87
N ILE A 176 -16.81 20.07 4.90
CA ILE A 176 -17.31 20.27 3.53
C ILE A 176 -18.81 20.56 3.55
N LEU A 177 -19.59 19.79 4.30
CA LEU A 177 -21.04 19.97 4.38
C LEU A 177 -21.41 21.34 4.96
N ALA A 178 -20.78 21.74 6.06
CA ALA A 178 -21.03 23.03 6.70
C ALA A 178 -20.71 24.20 5.76
N PHE A 179 -19.54 24.18 5.11
CA PHE A 179 -19.15 25.21 4.15
C PHE A 179 -20.01 25.20 2.89
N THR A 180 -20.43 24.02 2.40
CA THR A 180 -21.36 23.92 1.27
C THR A 180 -22.67 24.63 1.61
N ILE A 181 -23.26 24.34 2.77
CA ILE A 181 -24.50 24.99 3.23
C ILE A 181 -24.27 26.51 3.37
N ALA A 182 -23.16 26.93 3.97
CA ALA A 182 -22.85 28.34 4.16
C ALA A 182 -22.67 29.10 2.83
N ILE A 183 -21.98 28.51 1.85
CA ILE A 183 -21.77 29.11 0.51
C ILE A 183 -23.08 29.17 -0.27
N VAL A 184 -23.84 28.07 -0.31
CA VAL A 184 -25.17 28.04 -0.96
C VAL A 184 -26.09 29.08 -0.32
N HIS A 185 -26.11 29.16 1.01
CA HIS A 185 -26.91 30.15 1.72
C HIS A 185 -26.44 31.58 1.42
N LEU A 186 -25.13 31.85 1.42
CA LEU A 186 -24.57 33.17 1.11
C LEU A 186 -24.89 33.63 -0.32
N LEU A 187 -24.82 32.72 -1.29
CA LEU A 187 -25.02 33.05 -2.71
C LEU A 187 -26.50 33.14 -3.09
N TYR A 188 -27.38 32.37 -2.45
CA TYR A 188 -28.79 32.27 -2.84
C TYR A 188 -29.80 32.76 -1.81
N ALA A 189 -29.40 33.15 -0.59
CA ALA A 189 -30.30 33.83 0.33
C ALA A 189 -30.75 35.17 -0.26
N CYS A 190 -32.05 35.34 -0.43
CA CYS A 190 -32.65 36.63 -0.67
C CYS A 190 -33.60 36.97 0.48
N PRO A 191 -33.43 38.14 1.12
CA PRO A 191 -34.31 38.57 2.20
C PRO A 191 -35.66 39.15 1.70
N VAL A 192 -35.87 39.32 0.39
CA VAL A 192 -37.07 39.95 -0.20
C VAL A 192 -37.49 39.19 -1.46
N ASP A 193 -38.80 39.11 -1.73
CA ASP A 193 -39.44 38.32 -2.80
C ASP A 193 -38.96 38.60 -4.25
N VAL A 194 -38.07 39.58 -4.44
CA VAL A 194 -37.50 39.94 -5.75
C VAL A 194 -35.99 39.73 -5.71
N CYS A 195 -35.54 38.50 -5.97
CA CYS A 195 -34.13 38.27 -6.29
C CYS A 195 -33.87 38.71 -7.74
N PRO A 196 -32.96 39.66 -7.99
CA PRO A 196 -32.42 39.79 -9.34
C PRO A 196 -31.77 38.46 -9.73
N GLU A 197 -32.03 37.99 -10.94
CA GLU A 197 -31.43 36.78 -11.49
C GLU A 197 -29.93 37.02 -11.66
N LYS A 198 -29.16 36.78 -10.61
CA LYS A 198 -27.70 36.80 -10.67
C LYS A 198 -27.25 35.57 -11.44
N THR A 199 -26.42 35.76 -12.45
CA THR A 199 -25.71 34.70 -13.17
C THR A 199 -24.59 34.15 -12.27
N ILE A 200 -24.99 33.44 -11.22
CA ILE A 200 -24.08 32.75 -10.30
C ILE A 200 -23.73 31.41 -10.94
N THR A 201 -22.43 31.16 -11.17
CA THR A 201 -21.92 29.92 -11.76
C THR A 201 -21.93 28.74 -10.79
N PHE A 202 -21.91 29.03 -9.48
CA PHE A 202 -22.07 28.01 -8.45
C PHE A 202 -23.37 27.23 -8.67
N PRO A 203 -23.43 25.91 -8.40
CA PRO A 203 -24.66 25.14 -8.64
C PRO A 203 -25.67 25.27 -7.49
N LYS A 204 -26.95 25.50 -7.84
CA LYS A 204 -28.08 25.48 -6.88
C LYS A 204 -28.36 24.09 -6.30
N ALA A 205 -28.08 23.03 -7.07
CA ALA A 205 -28.35 21.66 -6.65
C ALA A 205 -27.34 21.22 -5.58
N PHE A 206 -27.83 20.87 -4.39
CA PHE A 206 -26.98 20.61 -3.21
C PHE A 206 -25.88 19.56 -3.45
N HIS A 207 -26.17 18.47 -4.18
CA HIS A 207 -25.17 17.45 -4.50
C HIS A 207 -24.04 17.98 -5.38
N ARG A 208 -24.36 18.85 -6.36
CA ARG A 208 -23.34 19.52 -7.18
C ARG A 208 -22.57 20.53 -6.33
N ALA A 209 -23.25 21.26 -5.45
CA ALA A 209 -22.61 22.20 -4.53
C ALA A 209 -21.61 21.52 -3.60
N ILE A 210 -21.93 20.33 -3.09
CA ILE A 210 -20.99 19.51 -2.29
C ILE A 210 -19.75 19.16 -3.13
N SER A 211 -19.96 18.60 -4.33
CA SER A 211 -18.85 18.22 -5.21
C SER A 211 -17.99 19.41 -5.61
N THR A 212 -18.61 20.55 -5.92
CA THR A 212 -17.94 21.81 -6.22
C THR A 212 -17.12 22.29 -5.03
N THR A 213 -17.68 22.27 -3.82
CA THR A 213 -16.95 22.64 -2.59
C THR A 213 -15.77 21.69 -2.35
N TYR A 214 -15.93 20.39 -2.61
CA TYR A 214 -14.83 19.42 -2.54
C TYR A 214 -13.72 19.70 -3.58
N PHE A 215 -14.07 20.01 -4.83
CA PHE A 215 -13.08 20.31 -5.88
C PHE A 215 -12.34 21.62 -5.63
N PHE A 216 -13.00 22.59 -5.01
CA PHE A 216 -12.39 23.82 -4.57
C PHE A 216 -11.26 23.53 -3.56
N MET A 217 -11.40 22.58 -2.62
CA MET A 217 -10.25 22.15 -1.80
C MET A 217 -9.03 21.74 -2.65
N GLY A 218 -9.29 21.06 -3.78
CA GLY A 218 -8.25 20.63 -4.73
C GLY A 218 -7.66 21.75 -5.59
N GLY A 219 -8.09 23.00 -5.40
CA GLY A 219 -7.63 24.15 -6.16
C GLY A 219 -8.30 24.32 -7.53
N VAL A 220 -9.46 23.69 -7.77
CA VAL A 220 -10.26 23.92 -8.98
C VAL A 220 -11.31 24.99 -8.69
N TRP A 221 -11.16 26.17 -9.27
CA TRP A 221 -11.95 27.37 -8.93
C TRP A 221 -12.95 27.80 -10.02
N ASP A 222 -13.06 27.05 -11.11
CA ASP A 222 -13.86 27.42 -12.29
C ASP A 222 -15.33 27.70 -11.97
N SER A 223 -15.87 27.04 -10.95
CA SER A 223 -17.26 27.21 -10.49
C SER A 223 -17.51 28.48 -9.67
N VAL A 224 -16.46 29.20 -9.30
CA VAL A 224 -16.52 30.39 -8.42
C VAL A 224 -15.72 31.57 -8.98
N SER A 225 -15.13 31.45 -10.17
CA SER A 225 -14.31 32.52 -10.79
C SER A 225 -15.09 33.82 -10.91
N ASP A 226 -16.31 33.73 -11.44
CA ASP A 226 -17.14 34.91 -11.73
C ASP A 226 -17.59 35.59 -10.42
N ASP A 227 -17.86 34.78 -9.39
CA ASP A 227 -18.22 35.27 -8.05
C ASP A 227 -17.01 35.89 -7.33
N LEU A 228 -15.78 35.46 -7.62
CA LEU A 228 -14.57 36.10 -7.10
C LEU A 228 -14.33 37.48 -7.72
N GLU A 229 -14.69 37.68 -8.99
CA GLU A 229 -14.52 38.98 -9.67
C GLU A 229 -15.58 40.01 -9.26
N SER A 230 -16.73 39.53 -8.78
CA SER A 230 -17.88 40.37 -8.41
C SER A 230 -17.65 41.34 -7.24
N GLY A 231 -16.53 41.21 -6.51
CA GLY A 231 -16.15 42.10 -5.40
C GLY A 231 -16.96 41.91 -4.11
N PHE A 232 -17.72 40.83 -3.96
CA PHE A 232 -18.44 40.52 -2.73
C PHE A 232 -17.46 40.13 -1.60
N TRP A 233 -17.06 41.10 -0.78
CA TRP A 233 -16.10 40.91 0.32
C TRP A 233 -16.47 39.76 1.27
N THR A 234 -17.76 39.57 1.58
CA THR A 234 -18.24 38.49 2.46
C THR A 234 -17.94 37.12 1.87
N PHE A 235 -18.06 36.98 0.55
CA PHE A 235 -17.69 35.76 -0.15
C PHE A 235 -16.19 35.52 -0.01
N HIS A 236 -15.35 36.52 -0.29
CA HIS A 236 -13.89 36.40 -0.10
C HIS A 236 -13.50 35.98 1.33
N VAL A 237 -14.15 36.54 2.35
CA VAL A 237 -13.89 36.15 3.75
C VAL A 237 -14.29 34.69 4.00
N MET A 238 -15.43 34.25 3.47
CA MET A 238 -15.85 32.84 3.54
C MET A 238 -14.82 31.91 2.87
N MET A 239 -14.31 32.30 1.70
CA MET A 239 -13.29 31.55 0.96
C MET A 239 -11.96 31.47 1.72
N ILE A 240 -11.53 32.57 2.34
CA ILE A 240 -10.33 32.62 3.18
C ILE A 240 -10.48 31.68 4.38
N LEU A 241 -11.62 31.74 5.08
CA LEU A 241 -11.90 30.85 6.21
C LEU A 241 -11.93 29.38 5.78
N TYR A 242 -12.54 29.07 4.64
CA TYR A 242 -12.53 27.72 4.07
C TYR A 242 -11.11 27.24 3.73
N PHE A 243 -10.30 28.09 3.10
CA PHE A 243 -8.92 27.78 2.77
C PHE A 243 -8.06 27.54 4.02
N PHE A 244 -8.20 28.38 5.05
CA PHE A 244 -7.51 28.16 6.33
C PHE A 244 -7.97 26.87 7.00
N PHE A 245 -9.28 26.60 7.05
CA PHE A 245 -9.82 25.37 7.60
C PHE A 245 -9.27 24.13 6.88
N THR A 246 -9.34 24.11 5.55
CA THR A 246 -8.85 22.98 4.74
C THR A 246 -7.33 22.81 4.87
N THR A 247 -6.56 23.89 4.80
CA THR A 247 -5.09 23.84 4.93
C THR A 247 -4.66 23.38 6.33
N ILE A 248 -5.25 23.93 7.38
CA ILE A 248 -4.95 23.55 8.76
C ILE A 248 -5.33 22.09 9.01
N LEU A 249 -6.51 21.65 8.55
CA LEU A 249 -6.92 20.26 8.68
C LEU A 249 -6.00 19.31 7.90
N LEU A 250 -5.69 19.61 6.64
CA LEU A 250 -4.81 18.79 5.81
C LEU A 250 -3.40 18.69 6.41
N LEU A 251 -2.85 19.81 6.90
CA LEU A 251 -1.53 19.87 7.51
C LEU A 251 -1.48 19.14 8.85
N ASN A 252 -2.49 19.34 9.72
CA ASN A 252 -2.57 18.66 11.01
C ASN A 252 -2.71 17.15 10.86
N VAL A 253 -3.40 16.68 9.81
CA VAL A 253 -3.44 15.25 9.48
C VAL A 253 -2.09 14.74 9.03
N LEU A 254 -1.40 15.44 8.14
CA LEU A 254 -0.09 15.00 7.69
C LEU A 254 0.91 14.91 8.84
N ILE A 255 0.88 15.86 9.77
CA ILE A 255 1.72 15.87 10.97
C ILE A 255 1.31 14.75 11.92
N GLY A 256 0.03 14.67 12.30
CA GLY A 256 -0.46 13.65 13.23
C GLY A 256 -0.28 12.24 12.69
N PHE A 257 -0.42 12.07 11.37
CA PHE A 257 -0.18 10.80 10.69
C PHE A 257 1.31 10.43 10.69
N ARG A 258 2.20 11.39 10.50
CA ARG A 258 3.65 11.18 10.58
C ARG A 258 4.10 10.84 12.01
N GLU A 259 3.64 11.58 13.00
CA GLU A 259 4.07 11.41 14.40
C GLU A 259 3.51 10.14 15.04
N ALA A 260 2.22 9.86 14.82
CA ALA A 260 1.60 8.66 15.38
C ALA A 260 2.16 7.38 14.74
N TYR A 261 2.74 7.48 13.54
CA TYR A 261 3.18 6.33 12.79
C TYR A 261 4.50 6.56 12.06
N ASN A 262 5.58 6.07 12.68
CA ASN A 262 6.75 5.59 11.95
C ASN A 262 6.40 4.33 11.13
N TYR A 263 5.40 4.43 10.23
CA TYR A 263 4.99 3.34 9.33
C TYR A 263 6.12 2.93 8.40
N PHE A 264 6.95 3.91 8.04
CA PHE A 264 8.29 3.62 7.59
C PHE A 264 9.12 3.48 8.85
N PRO A 265 9.62 2.28 9.19
CA PRO A 265 10.71 2.21 10.16
C PRO A 265 11.77 3.19 9.67
N ASP A 266 12.38 3.96 10.58
CA ASP A 266 13.41 4.96 10.24
C ASP A 266 14.54 4.41 9.35
N ARG A 267 14.60 3.08 9.18
CA ARG A 267 15.27 2.40 8.08
C ARG A 267 14.41 1.23 7.59
N ILE A 268 14.14 1.17 6.30
CA ILE A 268 13.67 -0.05 5.65
C ILE A 268 14.84 -1.05 5.67
N TYR A 269 14.91 -1.93 6.67
CA TYR A 269 15.94 -2.98 6.77
C TYR A 269 15.70 -4.07 5.71
N TYR A 270 15.83 -3.74 4.42
CA TYR A 270 15.93 -4.79 3.39
C TYR A 270 17.35 -5.31 3.22
N PHE A 271 18.37 -4.65 3.80
CA PHE A 271 19.79 -5.01 3.60
C PHE A 271 20.65 -5.11 4.87
N GLY A 272 20.13 -4.77 6.05
CA GLY A 272 20.90 -4.84 7.30
C GLY A 272 21.01 -6.27 7.82
N THR A 273 22.21 -6.70 8.17
CA THR A 273 22.41 -8.00 8.83
C THR A 273 21.79 -8.01 10.23
N ARG A 274 21.41 -9.21 10.74
CA ARG A 274 20.87 -9.35 12.11
C ARG A 274 21.79 -8.77 13.20
N LYS A 275 23.10 -8.67 12.94
CA LYS A 275 24.07 -8.05 13.85
C LYS A 275 23.93 -6.53 13.88
N GLU A 276 23.83 -5.88 12.72
CA GLU A 276 23.63 -4.44 12.61
C GLU A 276 22.29 -4.01 13.21
N GLN A 277 21.25 -4.85 13.06
CA GLN A 277 19.96 -4.61 13.69
C GLN A 277 20.04 -4.70 15.23
N LYS A 278 20.79 -5.67 15.77
CA LYS A 278 21.00 -5.82 17.22
C LYS A 278 21.86 -4.70 17.83
N GLU A 279 22.95 -4.30 17.17
CA GLU A 279 23.79 -3.18 17.62
C GLU A 279 23.04 -1.85 17.58
N TYR A 280 22.19 -1.67 16.57
CA TYR A 280 21.35 -0.49 16.46
C TYR A 280 20.30 -0.42 17.57
N ASN A 281 19.55 -1.51 17.80
CA ASN A 281 18.59 -1.57 18.90
C ASN A 281 19.30 -1.29 20.23
N LYS A 282 20.48 -1.87 20.45
CA LYS A 282 21.29 -1.57 21.65
C LYS A 282 21.69 -0.10 21.78
N LYS A 283 21.84 0.64 20.68
CA LYS A 283 22.25 2.05 20.68
C LYS A 283 21.10 3.03 20.90
N TYR A 284 19.86 2.65 20.54
CA TYR A 284 18.71 3.55 20.54
C TYR A 284 17.49 3.03 21.31
N SER A 285 17.56 1.83 21.88
CA SER A 285 16.72 1.48 23.03
C SER A 285 17.08 2.46 24.13
N CYS A 286 16.30 3.54 24.24
CA CYS A 286 16.14 4.20 25.52
C CYS A 286 15.70 3.11 26.48
N GLU A 287 16.60 2.71 27.38
CA GLU A 287 16.20 2.05 28.62
C GLU A 287 15.27 3.05 29.32
N ASP A 288 13.96 2.88 29.10
CA ASP A 288 12.97 3.44 30.00
C ASP A 288 13.28 2.85 31.37
N GLY A 289 13.68 3.74 32.29
CA GLY A 289 14.35 3.37 33.53
C GLY A 289 13.65 2.27 34.32
N GLU A 290 14.31 1.13 34.43
CA GLU A 290 14.22 0.26 35.61
C GLU A 290 15.20 0.79 36.66
N ASP A 291 14.87 1.91 37.29
CA ASP A 291 15.43 2.25 38.58
C ASP A 291 14.32 2.87 39.43
N LEU A 292 14.11 2.28 40.62
CA LEU A 292 13.15 2.62 41.67
C LEU A 292 11.80 1.88 41.66
N ILE A 293 11.80 0.57 41.97
CA ILE A 293 11.03 0.04 43.12
C ILE A 293 11.81 -1.13 43.74
N GLY A 294 12.37 -0.91 44.93
CA GLY A 294 12.90 -1.96 45.77
C GLY A 294 11.79 -2.92 46.22
N GLY A 295 11.96 -4.21 45.90
CA GLY A 295 11.00 -5.25 46.25
C GLY A 295 11.66 -6.61 46.44
N LYS A 296 12.22 -6.80 47.64
CA LYS A 296 12.53 -8.08 48.33
C LYS A 296 12.75 -9.33 47.45
N SER A 297 14.02 -9.74 47.40
CA SER A 297 14.48 -11.11 47.16
C SER A 297 13.70 -12.12 48.01
N ILE A 298 12.88 -12.95 47.36
CA ILE A 298 12.42 -14.22 47.94
C ILE A 298 13.27 -15.34 47.34
N ARG A 299 14.15 -15.83 48.21
CA ARG A 299 15.03 -16.97 48.04
C ARG A 299 14.21 -18.25 48.21
N SER A 300 13.80 -18.89 47.12
CA SER A 300 13.19 -20.23 47.18
C SER A 300 14.30 -21.31 47.22
N GLY A 301 14.82 -21.52 48.43
CA GLY A 301 15.41 -22.80 48.78
C GLY A 301 14.32 -23.71 49.31
N GLN A 302 14.04 -24.83 48.63
CA GLN A 302 13.39 -25.96 49.29
C GLN A 302 13.87 -27.27 48.66
N ARG A 303 14.92 -27.83 49.27
CA ARG A 303 15.20 -29.26 49.27
C ARG A 303 14.11 -29.93 50.08
N ASN A 304 13.47 -30.96 49.53
CA ASN A 304 12.84 -31.99 50.34
C ASN A 304 13.64 -33.28 50.18
N SER A 305 14.26 -33.65 51.29
CA SER A 305 14.78 -34.96 51.65
C SER A 305 13.65 -35.97 51.81
N MET A 306 13.84 -37.18 51.29
CA MET A 306 13.10 -38.35 51.74
C MET A 306 14.08 -39.51 51.90
N SER A 307 14.03 -40.14 53.08
CA SER A 307 15.01 -41.07 53.63
C SER A 307 14.49 -42.51 53.64
N GLY A 308 15.26 -43.42 53.04
CA GLY A 308 15.47 -44.84 53.41
C GLY A 308 14.34 -45.86 53.15
N PRO A 309 14.62 -47.20 53.20
CA PRO A 309 15.89 -47.87 53.54
C PRO A 309 16.40 -48.94 52.52
N SER A 310 17.68 -49.32 52.67
CA SER A 310 18.37 -50.55 52.16
C SER A 310 18.05 -51.78 53.05
N PRO A 311 18.43 -53.06 52.78
CA PRO A 311 19.59 -53.59 52.03
C PRO A 311 19.25 -54.76 51.05
N ASP A 312 20.14 -55.19 50.14
CA ASP A 312 21.01 -56.37 50.34
C ASP A 312 22.15 -56.50 49.29
N ALA A 313 23.19 -57.22 49.75
CA ALA A 313 24.43 -57.77 49.17
C ALA A 313 24.37 -58.24 47.68
N ALA A 314 25.44 -58.47 46.89
CA ALA A 314 26.90 -58.60 47.00
C ALA A 314 27.45 -58.33 45.57
N THR A 315 28.66 -57.83 45.32
CA THR A 315 29.90 -58.62 45.21
C THR A 315 31.02 -57.65 44.79
N SER A 316 32.20 -57.81 45.39
CA SER A 316 33.41 -57.05 45.10
C SER A 316 34.24 -57.69 43.98
N TYR A 317 34.67 -56.89 43.00
CA TYR A 317 35.83 -57.19 42.14
C TYR A 317 36.76 -55.97 42.10
N PRO A 318 38.10 -56.15 42.04
CA PRO A 318 39.05 -55.05 42.12
C PRO A 318 39.27 -54.44 40.73
N ALA A 319 38.67 -53.27 40.47
CA ALA A 319 38.82 -52.51 39.23
C ALA A 319 39.71 -51.26 39.39
N SER A 320 40.74 -51.32 40.24
CA SER A 320 41.57 -50.14 40.57
C SER A 320 42.91 -50.05 39.83
N MET A 321 43.21 -50.94 38.88
CA MET A 321 44.49 -50.93 38.15
C MET A 321 44.36 -50.68 36.63
N ILE A 322 43.15 -50.60 36.07
CA ILE A 322 42.91 -50.30 34.64
C ILE A 322 42.52 -48.82 34.40
N ILE A 323 42.02 -48.12 35.41
CA ILE A 323 41.54 -46.74 35.26
C ILE A 323 42.71 -45.75 35.05
N ARG A 324 43.88 -46.02 35.62
CA ARG A 324 45.04 -45.12 35.54
C ARG A 324 45.72 -45.10 34.17
N SER A 325 45.64 -46.18 33.39
CA SER A 325 46.22 -46.22 32.04
C SER A 325 45.28 -45.64 30.97
N TYR A 326 43.97 -45.62 31.21
CA TYR A 326 42.99 -45.00 30.30
C TYR A 326 42.96 -43.48 30.41
N ASP A 327 43.15 -42.93 31.62
CA ASP A 327 43.15 -41.48 31.83
C ASP A 327 44.39 -40.80 31.22
N GLU A 328 45.57 -41.43 31.27
CA GLU A 328 46.78 -40.89 30.63
C GLU A 328 46.73 -40.96 29.08
N LEU A 329 46.09 -42.00 28.53
CA LEU A 329 45.93 -42.15 27.08
C LEU A 329 44.89 -41.16 26.51
N LYS A 330 43.83 -40.88 27.28
CA LYS A 330 42.81 -39.88 26.92
C LYS A 330 43.37 -38.46 26.97
N LEU A 331 44.22 -38.16 27.96
CA LEU A 331 44.85 -36.84 28.09
C LEU A 331 45.82 -36.55 26.93
N HIS A 332 46.57 -37.55 26.47
CA HIS A 332 47.43 -37.41 25.29
C HIS A 332 46.65 -37.30 23.97
N GLN A 333 45.54 -38.02 23.84
CA GLN A 333 44.69 -37.93 22.64
C GLN A 333 43.94 -36.59 22.54
N GLU A 334 43.48 -36.03 23.66
CA GLU A 334 42.84 -34.72 23.72
C GLU A 334 43.84 -33.58 23.44
N ASP A 335 45.07 -33.66 23.94
CA ASP A 335 46.10 -32.63 23.71
C ASP A 335 46.58 -32.60 22.24
N GLN A 336 46.60 -33.76 21.58
CA GLN A 336 46.95 -33.87 20.16
C GLN A 336 45.80 -33.37 19.26
N HIS A 337 44.55 -33.73 19.57
CA HIS A 337 43.37 -33.22 18.86
C HIS A 337 43.20 -31.70 19.04
N HIS A 338 43.57 -31.15 20.20
CA HIS A 338 43.51 -29.70 20.44
C HIS A 338 44.60 -28.93 19.65
N LYS A 339 45.78 -29.52 19.45
CA LYS A 339 46.85 -28.94 18.62
C LYS A 339 46.46 -28.93 17.14
N ASP A 340 45.92 -30.05 16.63
CA ASP A 340 45.51 -30.16 15.23
C ASP A 340 44.32 -29.24 14.93
N HIS A 341 43.34 -29.13 15.84
CA HIS A 341 42.22 -28.20 15.71
C HIS A 341 42.67 -26.73 15.74
N LYS A 342 43.69 -26.39 16.55
CA LYS A 342 44.24 -25.03 16.60
C LYS A 342 45.00 -24.68 15.33
N ALA A 343 45.75 -25.62 14.76
CA ALA A 343 46.43 -25.44 13.48
C ALA A 343 45.44 -25.22 12.32
N GLY A 344 44.40 -26.07 12.22
CA GLY A 344 43.35 -25.91 11.20
C GLY A 344 42.57 -24.60 11.32
N MET A 345 42.28 -24.15 12.55
CA MET A 345 41.63 -22.85 12.77
C MET A 345 42.48 -21.64 12.34
N GLU A 346 43.81 -21.71 12.49
CA GLU A 346 44.69 -20.63 12.03
C GLU A 346 44.86 -20.61 10.51
N GLU A 347 44.79 -21.78 9.84
CA GLU A 347 44.76 -21.87 8.39
C GLU A 347 43.45 -21.30 7.82
N LEU A 348 42.31 -21.69 8.39
CA LEU A 348 40.99 -21.18 8.00
C LEU A 348 40.89 -19.66 8.19
N LYS A 349 41.47 -19.10 9.25
CA LYS A 349 41.51 -17.64 9.45
C LYS A 349 42.31 -16.92 8.37
N LYS A 350 43.39 -17.52 7.86
CA LYS A 350 44.20 -16.93 6.79
C LYS A 350 43.43 -16.93 5.47
N GLU A 351 42.76 -18.02 5.13
CA GLU A 351 41.89 -18.09 3.94
C GLU A 351 40.77 -17.07 4.01
N LEU A 352 40.07 -16.98 5.15
CA LEU A 352 38.97 -16.04 5.33
C LEU A 352 39.42 -14.57 5.26
N LYS A 353 40.65 -14.28 5.71
CA LYS A 353 41.25 -12.95 5.58
C LYS A 353 41.56 -12.64 4.10
N HIS A 354 42.11 -13.60 3.37
CA HIS A 354 42.42 -13.45 1.95
C HIS A 354 41.15 -13.24 1.10
N GLU A 355 40.11 -14.04 1.34
CA GLU A 355 38.84 -13.93 0.63
C GLU A 355 38.12 -12.61 0.92
N ARG A 356 38.25 -12.10 2.16
CA ARG A 356 37.73 -10.78 2.55
C ARG A 356 38.47 -9.64 1.83
N GLU A 357 39.79 -9.71 1.73
CA GLU A 357 40.60 -8.73 0.99
C GLU A 357 40.27 -8.74 -0.50
N GLN A 358 40.08 -9.92 -1.10
CA GLN A 358 39.65 -10.07 -2.49
C GLN A 358 38.22 -9.54 -2.72
N SER A 359 37.29 -9.83 -1.81
CA SER A 359 35.93 -9.30 -1.89
C SER A 359 35.89 -7.78 -1.76
N GLN A 360 36.73 -7.21 -0.88
CA GLN A 360 36.83 -5.76 -0.70
C GLN A 360 37.44 -5.06 -1.93
N SER A 361 38.44 -5.66 -2.58
CA SER A 361 39.02 -5.09 -3.79
C SER A 361 38.02 -5.13 -4.96
N HIS A 362 37.28 -6.23 -5.11
CA HIS A 362 36.24 -6.34 -6.13
C HIS A 362 35.09 -5.35 -5.91
N LEU A 363 34.69 -5.13 -4.64
CA LEU A 363 33.64 -4.18 -4.29
C LEU A 363 34.05 -2.72 -4.60
N LYS A 364 35.32 -2.35 -4.33
CA LYS A 364 35.85 -1.04 -4.73
C LYS A 364 35.83 -0.84 -6.24
N GLY A 365 36.27 -1.85 -7.02
CA GLY A 365 36.23 -1.78 -8.48
C GLY A 365 34.81 -1.69 -9.06
N LEU A 366 33.81 -2.25 -8.39
CA LEU A 366 32.40 -2.05 -8.76
C LEU A 366 31.90 -0.64 -8.43
N GLN A 367 32.26 -0.10 -7.26
CA GLN A 367 31.89 1.28 -6.89
C GLN A 367 32.49 2.31 -7.84
N ASP A 368 33.74 2.13 -8.26
CA ASP A 368 34.40 3.05 -9.19
C ASP A 368 33.71 3.04 -10.57
N ARG A 369 33.38 1.86 -11.10
CA ARG A 369 32.59 1.72 -12.35
C ARG A 369 31.21 2.36 -12.26
N LEU A 370 30.53 2.19 -11.12
CA LEU A 370 29.21 2.81 -10.90
C LEU A 370 29.32 4.34 -10.87
N ARG A 371 30.40 4.87 -10.28
CA ARG A 371 30.66 6.31 -10.22
C ARG A 371 30.95 6.88 -11.61
N GLU A 372 31.69 6.15 -12.43
CA GLU A 372 31.98 6.52 -13.82
C GLU A 372 30.71 6.56 -14.67
N GLN A 373 29.88 5.50 -14.62
CA GLN A 373 28.58 5.47 -15.31
C GLN A 373 27.65 6.61 -14.89
N LYS A 374 27.64 6.95 -13.59
CA LYS A 374 26.85 8.08 -13.09
C LYS A 374 27.31 9.41 -13.69
N LEU A 375 28.63 9.62 -13.83
CA LEU A 375 29.18 10.84 -14.41
C LEU A 375 28.87 10.93 -15.92
N GLU A 376 28.98 9.81 -16.64
CA GLU A 376 28.60 9.74 -18.06
C GLU A 376 27.12 10.08 -18.25
N LEU A 377 26.22 9.46 -17.47
CA LEU A 377 24.78 9.70 -17.56
C LEU A 377 24.43 11.16 -17.25
N GLN A 378 25.09 11.78 -16.26
CA GLN A 378 24.90 13.19 -15.95
C GLN A 378 25.38 14.11 -17.07
N SER A 379 26.49 13.77 -17.73
CA SER A 379 26.98 14.55 -18.88
C SER A 379 26.01 14.49 -20.06
N GLN A 380 25.49 13.30 -20.38
CA GLN A 380 24.50 13.09 -21.43
C GLN A 380 23.20 13.86 -21.14
N PHE A 381 22.71 13.80 -19.90
CA PHE A 381 21.50 14.53 -19.51
C PHE A 381 21.68 16.04 -19.65
N LYS A 382 22.85 16.57 -19.29
CA LYS A 382 23.16 17.99 -19.41
C LYS A 382 23.27 18.44 -20.88
N GLU A 383 23.81 17.59 -21.74
CA GLU A 383 23.86 17.84 -23.20
C GLU A 383 22.46 17.83 -23.82
N GLN A 384 21.61 16.88 -23.41
CA GLN A 384 20.21 16.78 -23.86
C GLN A 384 19.38 17.99 -23.42
N GLN A 385 19.60 18.51 -22.20
CA GLN A 385 18.95 19.75 -21.75
C GLN A 385 19.36 20.97 -22.59
N ARG A 386 20.63 21.06 -22.99
CA ARG A 386 21.11 22.17 -23.83
C ARG A 386 20.48 22.14 -25.22
N THR A 387 20.44 20.96 -25.85
CA THR A 387 19.81 20.78 -27.16
C THR A 387 18.31 21.11 -27.11
N LEU A 388 17.61 20.70 -26.06
CA LEU A 388 16.18 21.03 -25.89
C LEU A 388 15.96 22.54 -25.70
N GLN A 389 16.81 23.22 -24.92
CA GLN A 389 16.74 24.66 -24.75
C GLN A 389 17.01 25.42 -26.06
N GLU A 390 17.94 24.94 -26.87
CA GLU A 390 18.26 25.52 -28.16
C GLU A 390 17.09 25.37 -29.15
N GLN A 391 16.48 24.18 -29.22
CA GLN A 391 15.27 23.94 -30.02
C GLN A 391 14.11 24.84 -29.61
N LEU A 392 13.88 25.03 -28.30
CA LEU A 392 12.82 25.91 -27.81
C LEU A 392 13.06 27.36 -28.21
N ARG A 393 14.32 27.81 -28.17
CA ARG A 393 14.72 29.16 -28.57
C ARG A 393 14.52 29.38 -30.07
N GLU A 394 14.89 28.41 -30.90
CA GLU A 394 14.64 28.44 -32.34
C GLU A 394 13.14 28.49 -32.65
N GLN A 395 12.32 27.71 -31.93
CA GLN A 395 10.86 27.75 -32.09
C GLN A 395 10.27 29.11 -31.73
N GLN A 396 10.72 29.73 -30.63
CA GLN A 396 10.27 31.06 -30.22
C GLN A 396 10.63 32.12 -31.27
N GLN A 397 11.85 32.09 -31.79
CA GLN A 397 12.27 33.02 -32.86
C GLN A 397 11.45 32.80 -34.15
N GLY A 398 11.14 31.55 -34.48
CA GLY A 398 10.25 31.23 -35.61
C GLY A 398 8.84 31.80 -35.43
N PHE A 399 8.28 31.69 -34.22
CA PHE A 399 6.96 32.21 -33.90
C PHE A 399 6.92 33.75 -33.91
N GLU A 400 7.94 34.40 -33.37
CA GLU A 400 8.07 35.87 -33.41
C GLU A 400 8.13 36.40 -34.85
N LYS A 401 8.89 35.72 -35.72
CA LYS A 401 8.96 36.08 -37.15
C LYS A 401 7.60 35.91 -37.84
N GLN A 402 6.91 34.79 -37.61
CA GLN A 402 5.56 34.57 -38.16
C GLN A 402 4.56 35.62 -37.68
N MET A 403 4.63 36.03 -36.41
CA MET A 403 3.78 37.11 -35.89
C MET A 403 4.10 38.47 -36.53
N ALA A 404 5.38 38.76 -36.78
CA ALA A 404 5.78 39.99 -37.45
C ALA A 404 5.25 40.03 -38.90
N ASP A 405 5.44 38.96 -39.67
CA ASP A 405 4.95 38.83 -41.04
C ASP A 405 3.41 38.94 -41.10
N MET A 406 2.71 38.31 -40.14
CA MET A 406 1.25 38.39 -40.04
C MET A 406 0.76 39.82 -39.73
N LYS A 407 1.47 40.56 -38.87
CA LYS A 407 1.16 41.96 -38.58
C LYS A 407 1.35 42.85 -39.81
N GLU A 408 2.41 42.63 -40.58
CA GLU A 408 2.66 43.36 -41.83
C GLU A 408 1.58 43.08 -42.88
N MET A 409 1.19 41.81 -43.04
CA MET A 409 0.09 41.42 -43.93
C MET A 409 -1.24 42.07 -43.51
N LEU A 410 -1.54 42.10 -42.20
CA LEU A 410 -2.74 42.75 -41.68
C LEU A 410 -2.73 44.26 -41.96
N ALA A 411 -1.59 44.92 -41.78
CA ALA A 411 -1.43 46.35 -42.06
C ALA A 411 -1.64 46.66 -43.55
N ALA A 412 -1.11 45.83 -44.46
CA ALA A 412 -1.31 45.98 -45.91
C ALA A 412 -2.78 45.80 -46.32
N VAL A 413 -3.50 44.85 -45.68
CA VAL A 413 -4.94 44.64 -45.91
C VAL A 413 -5.77 45.82 -45.42
N LEU A 414 -5.38 46.45 -44.30
CA LEU A 414 -6.07 47.64 -43.80
C LEU A 414 -5.82 48.85 -44.70
N ALA A 415 -4.60 49.03 -45.20
CA ALA A 415 -4.25 50.13 -46.11
C ALA A 415 -4.92 50.02 -47.49
N SER A 416 -5.24 48.82 -47.97
CA SER A 416 -5.95 48.65 -49.25
C SER A 416 -7.47 48.88 -49.17
N LYS A 417 -8.03 48.94 -47.94
CA LYS A 417 -9.44 49.23 -47.70
C LYS A 417 -9.75 50.70 -47.46
N SER A 418 -8.73 51.54 -47.19
CA SER A 418 -8.82 53.00 -47.11
C SER A 418 -8.54 53.63 -48.46
#